data_AF-A0AAQ4FP29-F1
#
_entry.id   AF-A0AAQ4FP29-F1
#
_cell.length_a   1.000
_cell.length_b   1.000
_cell.length_c   1.000
_cell.angle_alpha   90.00
_cell.angle_beta   90.00
_cell.angle_gamma   90.00
#
_symmetry.space_group_name_H-M   'P 1'
#
loop_
_entity.id
_entity.type
_entity.pdbx_description
1 polymer ?
#
loop_
_entity_poly.entity_id
_entity_poly.type
_entity_poly.pdbx_seq_one_letter_code
_entity_poly.pdbx_strand_id
1 'polypeptide(L)'
;MLVLLASLFIAALGSGGGVDCSSGSVVSAHSASSARRHLTCDDAEQDCIGRLTCGMAFHGHRLDCRRELAGRTPGRCSVHCRQSLVSLASTEEGYAYIGCECGPDDFCRALRLRLAPCWWQKPCVSGASNATAGFQIPSGLTLIASSSSTSSARPQCSQLAQDCVSDPVCSVAWDYYRRFCHEVLEGVAENCPNRCRNSVRVLLQMEKAHRLLDCACDGRVTRVTCGNELNRIRRRCFRMDGIGPSSGGGQPSFDGVLALAVLVVVRLVTRWCAW
;
A
#
# COMPACT_ATOMS: atom_id res chain seq x y z
N MET A 1 38.02 30.15 -56.79
CA MET A 1 38.07 31.23 -55.78
C MET A 1 37.27 30.72 -54.57
N LEU A 2 37.87 30.50 -53.39
CA LEU A 2 38.23 31.53 -52.39
C LEU A 2 36.96 32.29 -51.93
N VAL A 3 36.54 32.34 -50.65
CA VAL A 3 37.24 32.10 -49.37
C VAL A 3 36.29 31.47 -48.30
N LEU A 4 36.91 30.69 -47.42
CA LEU A 4 36.55 30.23 -46.06
C LEU A 4 35.84 31.23 -45.10
N LEU A 5 35.25 30.65 -44.03
CA LEU A 5 35.10 31.06 -42.60
C LEU A 5 33.71 30.57 -42.08
N ALA A 6 33.59 29.52 -41.25
CA ALA A 6 33.82 29.47 -39.79
C ALA A 6 33.03 30.58 -39.04
N SER A 7 32.12 30.37 -38.06
CA SER A 7 31.82 29.25 -37.14
C SER A 7 30.33 29.33 -36.68
N LEU A 8 29.73 28.61 -35.71
CA LEU A 8 30.18 27.63 -34.70
C LEU A 8 28.98 26.70 -34.30
N PHE A 9 29.24 25.69 -33.44
CA PHE A 9 28.34 24.83 -32.66
C PHE A 9 26.99 25.42 -32.16
N ILE A 10 25.89 24.66 -32.33
CA ILE A 10 24.93 24.37 -31.24
C ILE A 10 24.66 22.85 -31.19
N ALA A 11 24.54 22.34 -29.97
CA ALA A 11 24.51 20.94 -29.56
C ALA A 11 23.50 20.02 -30.27
N ALA A 12 23.84 18.73 -30.25
CA ALA A 12 22.99 17.64 -30.69
C ALA A 12 21.62 17.63 -30.00
N LEU A 13 20.57 17.38 -30.79
CA LEU A 13 19.27 16.93 -30.29
C LEU A 13 19.40 15.48 -29.78
N GLY A 14 20.03 15.32 -28.62
CA GLY A 14 20.01 14.07 -27.88
C GLY A 14 18.59 13.76 -27.45
N SER A 15 18.09 12.58 -27.83
CA SER A 15 16.76 12.12 -27.45
C SER A 15 16.66 11.98 -25.93
N GLY A 16 16.06 12.96 -25.28
CA GLY A 16 15.67 12.87 -23.88
C GLY A 16 14.54 11.86 -23.75
N GLY A 17 14.89 10.59 -23.51
CA GLY A 17 13.92 9.57 -23.13
C GLY A 17 13.24 9.99 -21.83
N GLY A 18 11.97 10.38 -21.93
CA GLY A 18 11.13 10.57 -20.76
C GLY A 18 11.06 9.25 -20.00
N VAL A 19 11.40 9.28 -18.72
CA VAL A 19 11.15 8.12 -17.84
C VAL A 19 9.68 8.13 -17.45
N ASP A 20 8.87 7.46 -18.27
CA ASP A 20 7.47 7.20 -17.94
C ASP A 20 7.38 6.41 -16.64
N CYS A 21 6.79 7.03 -15.60
CA CYS A 21 6.34 6.34 -14.39
C CYS A 21 5.06 5.49 -14.68
N SER A 22 5.05 4.77 -15.81
CA SER A 22 3.93 3.96 -16.30
C SER A 22 4.42 2.92 -17.31
N SER A 23 5.18 1.92 -16.82
CA SER A 23 5.31 0.60 -17.47
C SER A 23 5.85 -0.45 -16.50
N GLY A 24 5.05 -0.78 -15.48
CA GLY A 24 5.13 -2.07 -14.78
C GLY A 24 4.45 -3.18 -15.59
N SER A 25 4.78 -3.31 -16.88
CA SER A 25 4.14 -4.25 -17.80
C SER A 25 4.61 -5.69 -17.57
N VAL A 26 4.02 -6.38 -16.60
CA VAL A 26 4.05 -7.86 -16.58
C VAL A 26 3.00 -8.41 -17.53
N VAL A 27 3.39 -8.54 -18.80
CA VAL A 27 2.67 -9.41 -19.75
C VAL A 27 3.02 -10.87 -19.41
N SER A 28 2.00 -11.66 -19.08
CA SER A 28 1.92 -13.06 -19.49
C SER A 28 0.46 -13.50 -19.49
N ALA A 29 0.01 -13.94 -20.67
CA ALA A 29 -1.35 -14.37 -20.88
C ALA A 29 -1.60 -15.74 -20.23
N HIS A 30 -2.75 -15.89 -19.57
CA HIS A 30 -3.55 -17.10 -19.63
C HIS A 30 -5.00 -16.64 -19.80
N SER A 31 -5.56 -16.86 -20.99
CA SER A 31 -7.01 -16.85 -21.20
C SER A 31 -7.60 -18.09 -20.49
N ALA A 32 -8.81 -18.07 -19.93
CA ALA A 32 -9.92 -17.17 -20.19
C ALA A 32 -10.82 -16.87 -18.97
N SER A 33 -11.58 -15.77 -19.08
CA SER A 33 -12.90 -15.55 -18.48
C SER A 33 -13.11 -15.74 -16.97
N SER A 34 -12.63 -14.78 -16.19
CA SER A 34 -13.60 -13.94 -15.45
C SER A 34 -13.12 -12.49 -15.51
N ALA A 35 -14.04 -11.55 -15.77
CA ALA A 35 -13.66 -10.18 -16.09
C ALA A 35 -12.91 -9.54 -14.91
N ARG A 36 -11.68 -9.06 -15.15
CA ARG A 36 -10.95 -8.20 -14.22
C ARG A 36 -11.66 -6.84 -14.20
N ARG A 37 -12.78 -6.77 -13.49
CA ARG A 37 -13.50 -5.52 -13.23
C ARG A 37 -12.52 -4.56 -12.58
N HIS A 38 -12.41 -3.37 -13.15
CA HIS A 38 -11.69 -2.27 -12.54
C HIS A 38 -12.47 -1.90 -11.28
N LEU A 39 -11.97 -2.25 -10.09
CA LEU A 39 -12.67 -1.96 -8.83
C LEU A 39 -12.66 -0.44 -8.64
N THR A 40 -13.81 0.20 -8.89
CA THR A 40 -13.93 1.63 -8.69
C THR A 40 -13.97 1.96 -7.20
N CYS A 41 -13.79 3.23 -6.86
CA CYS A 41 -13.93 3.66 -5.47
C CYS A 41 -15.36 3.48 -4.94
N ASP A 42 -16.37 3.54 -5.81
CA ASP A 42 -17.77 3.30 -5.45
C ASP A 42 -18.04 1.81 -5.19
N ASP A 43 -17.51 0.92 -6.05
CA ASP A 43 -17.56 -0.55 -5.82
C ASP A 43 -16.90 -0.90 -4.48
N ALA A 44 -15.71 -0.34 -4.22
CA ALA A 44 -14.95 -0.61 -3.00
C ALA A 44 -15.62 -0.03 -1.74
N GLU A 45 -16.31 1.11 -1.84
CA GLU A 45 -17.16 1.63 -0.76
C GLU A 45 -18.31 0.66 -0.46
N GLN A 46 -18.99 0.18 -1.51
CA GLN A 46 -20.14 -0.69 -1.37
C GLN A 46 -19.77 -2.08 -0.82
N ASP A 47 -18.64 -2.65 -1.25
CA ASP A 47 -18.07 -3.88 -0.69
C ASP A 47 -17.70 -3.74 0.80
N CYS A 48 -17.13 -2.59 1.19
CA CYS A 48 -16.81 -2.31 2.59
C CYS A 48 -18.09 -2.15 3.44
N ILE A 49 -19.04 -1.33 3.01
CA ILE A 49 -20.30 -1.12 3.75
C ILE A 49 -21.09 -2.43 3.85
N GLY A 50 -21.03 -3.29 2.83
CA GLY A 50 -21.66 -4.61 2.81
C GLY A 50 -21.14 -5.59 3.87
N ARG A 51 -19.94 -5.39 4.43
CA ARG A 51 -19.39 -6.23 5.51
C ARG A 51 -19.45 -5.50 6.85
N LEU A 52 -20.13 -6.09 7.84
CA LEU A 52 -20.36 -5.53 9.17
C LEU A 52 -19.10 -4.91 9.82
N THR A 53 -17.95 -5.60 9.74
CA THR A 53 -16.69 -5.12 10.33
C THR A 53 -16.11 -3.90 9.62
N CYS A 54 -16.19 -3.86 8.28
CA CYS A 54 -15.69 -2.72 7.50
C CYS A 54 -16.68 -1.55 7.56
N GLY A 55 -17.99 -1.80 7.41
CA GLY A 55 -19.04 -0.79 7.55
C GLY A 55 -19.00 -0.02 8.89
N MET A 56 -18.73 -0.70 10.01
CA MET A 56 -18.52 -0.03 11.30
C MET A 56 -17.28 0.88 11.29
N ALA A 57 -16.14 0.40 10.78
CA ALA A 57 -14.92 1.20 10.70
C ALA A 57 -15.06 2.38 9.71
N PHE A 58 -15.80 2.18 8.62
CA PHE A 58 -16.09 3.16 7.58
C PHE A 58 -16.98 4.29 8.11
N HIS A 59 -18.00 3.94 8.90
CA HIS A 59 -18.84 4.90 9.59
C HIS A 59 -18.02 5.74 10.59
N GLY A 60 -17.13 5.12 11.37
CA GLY A 60 -16.15 5.81 12.21
C GLY A 60 -15.31 6.82 11.42
N HIS A 61 -14.71 6.38 10.32
CA HIS A 61 -13.92 7.22 9.42
C HIS A 61 -14.69 8.48 8.96
N ARG A 62 -15.97 8.33 8.56
CA ARG A 62 -16.80 9.46 8.11
C ARG A 62 -17.07 10.49 9.21
N LEU A 63 -17.12 10.07 10.48
CA LEU A 63 -17.28 10.97 11.63
C LEU A 63 -15.95 11.64 12.02
N ASP A 64 -14.89 10.86 12.19
CA ASP A 64 -13.60 11.32 12.70
C ASP A 64 -12.86 12.21 11.71
N CYS A 65 -12.96 11.92 10.40
CA CYS A 65 -12.35 12.70 9.33
C CYS A 65 -13.22 13.85 8.79
N ARG A 66 -14.34 14.18 9.46
CA ARG A 66 -15.32 15.16 8.93
C ARG A 66 -14.72 16.54 8.66
N ARG A 67 -13.66 16.97 9.36
CA ARG A 67 -13.00 18.27 9.12
C ARG A 67 -12.10 18.23 7.89
N GLU A 68 -11.38 17.13 7.73
CA GLU A 68 -10.45 16.81 6.65
C GLU A 68 -11.22 16.64 5.33
N LEU A 69 -12.27 15.79 5.33
CA LEU A 69 -13.18 15.58 4.19
C LEU A 69 -13.80 16.90 3.71
N ALA A 70 -14.18 17.79 4.64
CA ALA A 70 -14.70 19.12 4.36
C ALA A 70 -13.64 20.17 3.97
N GLY A 71 -12.35 19.81 3.88
CA GLY A 71 -11.26 20.70 3.50
C GLY A 71 -10.88 21.76 4.54
N ARG A 72 -11.33 21.61 5.80
CA ARG A 72 -11.11 22.61 6.87
C ARG A 72 -9.72 22.54 7.52
N THR A 73 -8.91 21.56 7.16
CA THR A 73 -7.56 21.32 7.70
C THR A 73 -6.53 21.14 6.56
N PRO A 74 -6.25 22.17 5.75
CA PRO A 74 -5.37 22.04 4.60
C PRO A 74 -3.96 21.59 5.03
N GLY A 75 -3.48 20.49 4.44
CA GLY A 75 -2.15 19.93 4.71
C GLY A 75 -1.95 19.34 6.11
N ARG A 76 -2.99 19.26 6.96
CA ARG A 76 -2.91 18.74 8.33
C ARG A 76 -3.98 17.68 8.58
N CYS A 77 -3.63 16.65 9.32
CA CYS A 77 -4.57 15.63 9.77
C CYS A 77 -4.77 15.68 11.28
N SER A 78 -6.00 15.51 11.77
CA SER A 78 -6.24 15.25 13.19
C SER A 78 -5.80 13.84 13.59
N VAL A 79 -5.45 13.67 14.87
CA VAL A 79 -5.07 12.38 15.43
C VAL A 79 -6.23 11.38 15.32
N HIS A 80 -7.47 11.82 15.55
CA HIS A 80 -8.67 11.00 15.44
C HIS A 80 -8.91 10.51 14.01
N CYS A 81 -8.84 11.38 13.00
CA CYS A 81 -8.96 10.95 11.60
C CYS A 81 -7.87 9.93 11.22
N ARG A 82 -6.61 10.17 11.63
CA ARG A 82 -5.49 9.23 11.41
C ARG A 82 -5.74 7.85 12.06
N GLN A 83 -6.25 7.82 13.29
CA GLN A 83 -6.61 6.58 14.00
C GLN A 83 -7.76 5.84 13.32
N SER A 84 -8.80 6.57 12.90
CA SER A 84 -9.99 6.01 12.24
C SER A 84 -9.64 5.41 10.87
N LEU A 85 -8.79 6.09 10.10
CA LEU A 85 -8.24 5.56 8.85
C LEU A 85 -7.41 4.28 9.08
N VAL A 86 -6.63 4.17 10.16
CA VAL A 86 -5.92 2.92 10.48
C VAL A 86 -6.91 1.80 10.89
N SER A 87 -8.01 2.13 11.58
CA SER A 87 -9.06 1.17 11.89
C SER A 87 -9.69 0.59 10.62
N LEU A 88 -10.03 1.46 9.66
CA LEU A 88 -10.57 1.09 8.35
C LEU A 88 -9.56 0.28 7.51
N ALA A 89 -8.30 0.73 7.47
CA ALA A 89 -7.17 0.02 6.85
C ALA A 89 -6.90 -1.38 7.43
N SER A 90 -7.43 -1.66 8.63
CA SER A 90 -7.22 -2.94 9.32
C SER A 90 -8.18 -4.05 8.89
N THR A 91 -9.10 -3.71 7.96
CA THR A 91 -10.01 -4.60 7.24
C THR A 91 -9.57 -4.70 5.77
N GLU A 92 -9.82 -5.84 5.14
CA GLU A 92 -9.36 -6.14 3.77
C GLU A 92 -10.05 -5.21 2.75
N GLU A 93 -11.36 -5.00 2.95
CA GLU A 93 -12.24 -4.20 2.12
C GLU A 93 -12.00 -2.70 2.36
N GLY A 94 -11.72 -2.31 3.61
CA GLY A 94 -11.42 -0.93 3.98
C GLY A 94 -10.05 -0.50 3.47
N TYR A 95 -9.09 -1.41 3.42
CA TYR A 95 -7.81 -1.18 2.74
C TYR A 95 -8.01 -1.00 1.22
N ALA A 96 -8.81 -1.85 0.58
CA ALA A 96 -9.16 -1.71 -0.84
C ALA A 96 -9.88 -0.38 -1.13
N TYR A 97 -10.85 0.02 -0.29
CA TYR A 97 -11.53 1.32 -0.39
C TYR A 97 -10.55 2.49 -0.25
N ILE A 98 -9.58 2.46 0.66
CA ILE A 98 -8.61 3.58 0.79
C ILE A 98 -7.55 3.55 -0.33
N GLY A 99 -7.32 2.41 -0.97
CA GLY A 99 -6.37 2.23 -2.08
C GLY A 99 -6.93 2.39 -3.50
N CYS A 100 -8.25 2.47 -3.69
CA CYS A 100 -8.90 2.50 -5.01
C CYS A 100 -8.50 3.69 -5.89
N GLU A 101 -8.67 3.52 -7.21
CA GLU A 101 -8.38 4.52 -8.23
C GLU A 101 -9.66 5.29 -8.63
N CYS A 102 -9.65 6.62 -8.47
CA CYS A 102 -10.78 7.49 -8.81
C CYS A 102 -11.06 7.66 -10.31
N GLY A 103 -10.14 7.23 -11.18
CA GLY A 103 -10.22 7.49 -12.62
C GLY A 103 -10.46 8.98 -12.94
N PRO A 104 -11.48 9.31 -13.77
CA PRO A 104 -11.77 10.69 -14.14
C PRO A 104 -12.49 11.51 -13.07
N ASP A 105 -12.98 10.94 -11.96
CA ASP A 105 -13.78 11.71 -10.99
C ASP A 105 -12.94 12.74 -10.21
N ASP A 106 -13.18 14.03 -10.48
CA ASP A 106 -12.57 15.16 -9.77
C ASP A 106 -12.98 15.23 -8.30
N PHE A 107 -14.21 14.82 -7.93
CA PHE A 107 -14.69 14.84 -6.56
C PHE A 107 -13.97 13.78 -5.71
N CYS A 108 -13.92 12.53 -6.17
CA CYS A 108 -13.11 11.48 -5.56
C CYS A 108 -11.64 11.92 -5.45
N ARG A 109 -11.03 12.44 -6.54
CA ARG A 109 -9.63 12.92 -6.51
C ARG A 109 -9.42 14.02 -5.48
N ALA A 110 -10.31 15.01 -5.40
CA ALA A 110 -10.25 16.08 -4.40
C ALA A 110 -10.38 15.55 -2.97
N LEU A 111 -11.24 14.55 -2.73
CA LEU A 111 -11.41 13.92 -1.43
C LEU A 111 -10.17 13.14 -1.00
N ARG A 112 -9.57 12.37 -1.92
CA ARG A 112 -8.30 11.65 -1.70
C ARG A 112 -7.16 12.60 -1.36
N LEU A 113 -7.04 13.72 -2.10
CA LEU A 113 -6.03 14.75 -1.83
C LEU A 113 -6.20 15.41 -0.45
N ARG A 114 -7.43 15.59 0.05
CA ARG A 114 -7.70 16.09 1.41
C ARG A 114 -7.31 15.09 2.50
N LEU A 115 -7.42 13.79 2.24
CA LEU A 115 -6.99 12.72 3.15
C LEU A 115 -5.51 12.33 2.98
N ALA A 116 -4.82 12.76 1.92
CA ALA A 116 -3.40 12.49 1.70
C ALA A 116 -2.41 13.00 2.78
N PRO A 117 -2.75 13.97 3.66
CA PRO A 117 -1.97 14.26 4.87
C PRO A 117 -2.20 13.26 6.02
N CYS A 118 -3.34 12.57 6.01
CA CYS A 118 -3.70 11.54 6.99
C CYS A 118 -3.19 10.15 6.60
N TRP A 119 -3.18 9.88 5.29
CA TRP A 119 -2.71 8.62 4.74
C TRP A 119 -1.22 8.70 4.40
N TRP A 120 -0.50 7.66 4.80
CA TRP A 120 0.96 7.68 4.77
C TRP A 120 1.58 6.95 3.56
N GLN A 121 0.78 6.19 2.81
CA GLN A 121 1.13 5.83 1.45
C GLN A 121 0.82 7.03 0.56
N LYS A 122 1.76 7.97 0.46
CA LYS A 122 1.76 8.93 -0.63
C LYS A 122 2.31 8.23 -1.87
N PRO A 123 1.51 7.98 -2.93
CA PRO A 123 2.11 7.85 -4.26
C PRO A 123 2.93 9.12 -4.52
N CYS A 124 4.12 8.98 -5.09
CA CYS A 124 4.96 10.13 -5.37
C CYS A 124 4.35 10.96 -6.49
N VAL A 125 3.57 11.98 -6.13
CA VAL A 125 3.09 13.01 -7.05
C VAL A 125 4.27 13.87 -7.47
N SER A 126 5.01 13.41 -8.47
CA SER A 126 5.92 14.20 -9.27
C SER A 126 5.09 15.18 -10.12
N GLY A 127 4.65 16.29 -9.53
CA GLY A 127 3.75 17.21 -10.24
C GLY A 127 3.06 18.28 -9.39
N ALA A 128 3.81 19.05 -8.59
CA ALA A 128 3.33 20.31 -8.02
C ALA A 128 4.41 21.41 -7.98
N SER A 129 5.46 21.29 -8.80
CA SER A 129 6.46 22.34 -9.02
C SER A 129 5.97 23.39 -10.02
N ASN A 130 4.82 23.99 -9.72
CA ASN A 130 4.36 25.26 -10.32
C ASN A 130 3.82 26.22 -9.24
N ALA A 131 4.36 26.10 -8.03
CA ALA A 131 4.42 27.23 -7.10
C ALA A 131 5.72 27.99 -7.36
N THR A 132 5.70 28.90 -8.34
CA THR A 132 6.77 29.88 -8.59
C THR A 132 6.78 30.94 -7.49
N ALA A 133 6.86 30.51 -6.23
CA ALA A 133 7.17 31.35 -5.08
C ALA A 133 8.70 31.55 -5.05
N GLY A 134 9.20 32.27 -6.05
CA GLY A 134 10.59 32.73 -6.07
C GLY A 134 10.79 33.75 -4.96
N PHE A 135 11.08 33.28 -3.75
CA PHE A 135 11.54 34.14 -2.66
C PHE A 135 12.98 34.55 -2.96
N GLN A 136 13.13 35.61 -3.76
CA GLN A 136 14.41 36.27 -3.95
C GLN A 136 14.87 36.85 -2.62
N ILE A 137 15.93 36.28 -2.05
CA ILE A 137 16.68 36.94 -0.97
C ILE A 137 17.69 37.87 -1.64
N PRO A 138 17.59 39.21 -1.49
CA PRO A 138 18.57 40.15 -2.01
C PRO A 138 19.81 40.20 -1.10
N SER A 139 20.51 39.08 -1.01
CA SER A 139 21.84 38.91 -0.41
C SER A 139 22.50 37.75 -1.14
N GLY A 140 23.73 37.90 -1.65
CA GLY A 140 24.42 36.93 -2.50
C GLY A 140 24.87 35.64 -1.81
N LEU A 141 23.97 34.98 -1.09
CA LEU A 141 24.20 33.75 -0.34
C LEU A 141 23.55 32.58 -1.11
N THR A 142 24.35 31.88 -1.91
CA THR A 142 23.92 30.61 -2.51
C THR A 142 23.78 29.57 -1.41
N LEU A 143 22.54 29.24 -1.02
CA LEU A 143 22.28 28.00 -0.31
C LEU A 143 22.61 26.84 -1.25
N ILE A 144 23.77 26.22 -1.04
CA ILE A 144 24.07 24.93 -1.65
C ILE A 144 23.06 23.96 -1.04
N ALA A 145 22.03 23.61 -1.81
CA ALA A 145 21.09 22.58 -1.42
C ALA A 145 21.87 21.26 -1.36
N SER A 146 22.27 20.86 -0.14
CA SER A 146 22.86 19.55 0.12
C SER A 146 21.94 18.49 -0.48
N SER A 147 22.38 17.88 -1.57
CA SER A 147 21.58 16.95 -2.36
C SER A 147 21.43 15.62 -1.64
N SER A 148 20.62 15.60 -0.58
CA SER A 148 19.93 14.39 -0.15
C SER A 148 19.00 14.02 -1.29
N SER A 149 19.33 12.90 -1.94
CA SER A 149 18.69 12.41 -3.15
C SER A 149 17.23 12.02 -2.91
N THR A 150 16.34 13.01 -3.00
CA THR A 150 14.88 12.87 -2.99
C THR A 150 14.33 12.31 -4.31
N SER A 151 15.02 11.28 -4.81
CA SER A 151 14.39 10.21 -5.56
C SER A 151 13.23 9.61 -4.76
N SER A 152 12.25 9.01 -5.45
CA SER A 152 11.20 8.16 -4.88
C SER A 152 11.79 6.84 -4.34
N ALA A 153 12.77 6.94 -3.45
CA ALA A 153 13.44 5.81 -2.84
C ALA A 153 12.65 5.36 -1.60
N ARG A 154 12.35 4.06 -1.57
CA ARG A 154 11.79 3.37 -0.41
C ARG A 154 12.76 3.58 0.79
N PRO A 155 12.29 4.13 1.93
CA PRO A 155 13.16 4.50 3.05
C PRO A 155 13.87 3.27 3.63
N GLN A 156 15.09 3.43 4.14
CA GLN A 156 15.86 2.31 4.66
C GLN A 156 15.24 1.79 5.97
N CYS A 157 15.12 0.46 6.11
CA CYS A 157 14.53 -0.16 7.28
C CYS A 157 15.27 0.22 8.57
N SER A 158 16.61 0.28 8.52
CA SER A 158 17.40 0.69 9.69
C SER A 158 17.20 2.16 10.08
N GLN A 159 16.95 3.05 9.12
CA GLN A 159 16.67 4.47 9.38
C GLN A 159 15.31 4.63 10.08
N LEU A 160 14.24 4.03 9.55
CA LEU A 160 12.92 4.08 10.19
C LEU A 160 12.90 3.43 11.58
N ALA A 161 13.64 2.33 11.78
CA ALA A 161 13.79 1.74 13.10
C ALA A 161 14.51 2.70 14.06
N GLN A 162 15.60 3.34 13.62
CA GLN A 162 16.35 4.32 14.42
C GLN A 162 15.49 5.55 14.75
N ASP A 163 14.75 6.09 13.79
CA ASP A 163 13.85 7.24 13.97
C ASP A 163 12.73 6.93 14.96
N CYS A 164 12.20 5.70 14.96
CA CYS A 164 11.20 5.25 15.93
C CYS A 164 11.79 5.01 17.32
N VAL A 165 12.96 4.36 17.41
CA VAL A 165 13.65 4.13 18.70
C VAL A 165 14.11 5.44 19.35
N SER A 166 14.38 6.47 18.55
CA SER A 166 14.76 7.81 19.04
C SER A 166 13.56 8.64 19.55
N ASP A 167 12.32 8.22 19.27
CA ASP A 167 11.10 8.86 19.76
C ASP A 167 10.56 8.10 21.01
N PRO A 168 10.26 8.78 22.12
CA PRO A 168 9.89 8.13 23.38
C PRO A 168 8.53 7.41 23.36
N VAL A 169 7.64 7.76 22.41
CA VAL A 169 6.34 7.09 22.26
C VAL A 169 6.45 5.93 21.28
N CYS A 170 7.17 6.13 20.17
CA CYS A 170 7.37 5.11 19.14
C CYS A 170 8.27 3.96 19.64
N SER A 171 9.33 4.25 20.42
CA SER A 171 10.21 3.24 21.03
C SER A 171 9.44 2.23 21.88
N VAL A 172 8.48 2.68 22.69
CA VAL A 172 7.61 1.78 23.47
C VAL A 172 6.73 0.91 22.56
N ALA A 173 6.17 1.48 21.49
CA ALA A 173 5.40 0.72 20.50
C ALA A 173 6.28 -0.30 19.74
N TRP A 174 7.54 0.06 19.47
CA TRP A 174 8.55 -0.79 18.83
C TRP A 174 8.92 -1.99 19.69
N ASP A 175 9.11 -1.80 20.99
CA ASP A 175 9.38 -2.88 21.94
C ASP A 175 8.18 -3.84 22.07
N TYR A 176 6.95 -3.31 22.11
CA TYR A 176 5.74 -4.14 22.09
C TYR A 176 5.59 -4.93 20.78
N TYR A 177 5.96 -4.34 19.64
CA TYR A 177 6.01 -5.04 18.37
C TYR A 177 7.03 -6.19 18.42
N ARG A 178 8.30 -5.92 18.74
CA ARG A 178 9.36 -6.94 18.82
C ARG A 178 9.00 -8.06 19.79
N ARG A 179 8.46 -7.74 20.97
CA ARG A 179 8.09 -8.72 22.01
C ARG A 179 6.90 -9.59 21.62
N PHE A 180 5.79 -9.01 21.16
CA PHE A 180 4.58 -9.78 20.86
C PHE A 180 4.58 -10.45 19.49
N CYS A 181 5.45 -10.02 18.56
CA CYS A 181 5.59 -10.62 17.24
C CYS A 181 6.80 -11.57 17.10
N HIS A 182 7.58 -11.83 18.16
CA HIS A 182 8.82 -12.64 18.04
C HIS A 182 8.60 -13.98 17.32
N GLU A 183 7.56 -14.75 17.68
CA GLU A 183 7.20 -16.01 17.01
C GLU A 183 6.92 -15.85 15.50
N VAL A 184 6.34 -14.72 15.09
CA VAL A 184 6.04 -14.40 13.68
C VAL A 184 7.32 -13.94 12.95
N LEU A 185 8.18 -13.19 13.63
CA LEU A 185 9.45 -12.69 13.09
C LEU A 185 10.45 -13.84 12.88
N GLU A 186 10.62 -14.70 13.89
CA GLU A 186 11.43 -15.92 13.87
C GLU A 186 10.85 -16.97 12.91
N GLY A 187 9.54 -16.94 12.69
CA GLY A 187 8.83 -17.71 11.66
C GLY A 187 8.05 -18.91 12.19
N VAL A 188 8.17 -19.20 13.48
CA VAL A 188 7.56 -20.32 14.22
C VAL A 188 6.03 -20.27 14.18
N ALA A 189 5.41 -19.10 14.33
CA ALA A 189 3.95 -18.97 14.35
C ALA A 189 3.34 -19.01 12.95
N GLU A 190 2.60 -20.08 12.61
CA GLU A 190 1.94 -20.25 11.30
C GLU A 190 0.96 -19.12 10.96
N ASN A 191 0.16 -18.70 11.94
CA ASN A 191 -0.80 -17.60 11.86
C ASN A 191 -0.35 -16.40 12.72
N CYS A 192 -0.81 -15.19 12.43
CA CYS A 192 -0.49 -14.04 13.26
C CYS A 192 -1.31 -14.03 14.57
N PRO A 193 -0.68 -14.11 15.76
CA PRO A 193 -1.41 -14.11 17.02
C PRO A 193 -2.01 -12.73 17.28
N ASN A 194 -3.18 -12.70 17.93
CA ASN A 194 -3.93 -11.46 18.19
C ASN A 194 -3.10 -10.38 18.92
N ARG A 195 -2.17 -10.78 19.80
CA ARG A 195 -1.24 -9.86 20.50
C ARG A 195 -0.27 -9.18 19.52
N CYS A 196 0.33 -9.95 18.61
CA CYS A 196 1.16 -9.39 17.53
C CYS A 196 0.32 -8.47 16.63
N ARG A 197 -0.82 -8.94 16.13
CA ARG A 197 -1.67 -8.14 15.24
C ARG A 197 -2.06 -6.79 15.87
N ASN A 198 -2.31 -6.76 17.17
CA ASN A 198 -2.57 -5.51 17.90
C ASN A 198 -1.31 -4.62 18.01
N SER A 199 -0.15 -5.19 18.38
CA SER A 199 1.08 -4.39 18.50
C SER A 199 1.56 -3.81 17.17
N VAL A 200 1.42 -4.53 16.05
CA VAL A 200 1.73 -3.95 14.73
C VAL A 200 0.76 -2.82 14.37
N ARG A 201 -0.55 -2.95 14.69
CA ARG A 201 -1.52 -1.86 14.46
C ARG A 201 -1.15 -0.60 15.25
N VAL A 202 -0.75 -0.74 16.52
CA VAL A 202 -0.27 0.40 17.33
C VAL A 202 1.02 0.99 16.76
N LEU A 203 1.99 0.17 16.37
CA LEU A 203 3.25 0.64 15.78
C LEU A 203 3.01 1.45 14.48
N LEU A 204 2.12 0.97 13.60
CA LEU A 204 1.82 1.63 12.33
C LEU A 204 1.00 2.93 12.46
N GLN A 205 0.44 3.23 13.63
CA GLN A 205 -0.16 4.54 13.93
C GLN A 205 0.88 5.61 14.23
N MET A 206 2.14 5.23 14.52
CA MET A 206 3.21 6.16 14.89
C MET A 206 3.84 6.81 13.66
N GLU A 207 4.01 8.12 13.71
CA GLU A 207 4.55 8.90 12.59
C GLU A 207 5.98 8.51 12.18
N LYS A 208 6.75 7.88 13.07
CA LYS A 208 8.10 7.37 12.75
C LYS A 208 8.13 5.92 12.25
N ALA A 209 7.07 5.12 12.46
CA ALA A 209 7.04 3.70 12.12
C ALA A 209 5.91 3.26 11.17
N HIS A 210 5.03 4.17 10.75
CA HIS A 210 3.96 3.88 9.79
C HIS A 210 4.48 3.22 8.47
N ARG A 211 5.66 3.60 7.97
CA ARG A 211 6.30 3.02 6.77
C ARG A 211 7.26 1.86 7.07
N LEU A 212 7.30 1.34 8.29
CA LEU A 212 8.28 0.31 8.66
C LEU A 212 7.95 -1.06 8.02
N LEU A 213 6.70 -1.31 7.65
CA LEU A 213 6.36 -2.41 6.74
C LEU A 213 6.57 -2.08 5.25
N ASP A 214 6.93 -0.85 4.89
CA ASP A 214 7.23 -0.40 3.52
C ASP A 214 8.66 0.17 3.36
N CYS A 215 9.64 -0.49 3.97
CA CYS A 215 11.05 -0.08 3.96
C CYS A 215 11.96 -0.99 3.12
N ALA A 216 13.13 -0.49 2.72
CA ALA A 216 14.16 -1.21 1.97
C ALA A 216 15.25 -1.74 2.90
N CYS A 217 15.62 -3.02 2.77
CA CYS A 217 16.63 -3.65 3.61
C CYS A 217 18.07 -3.27 3.15
N ASP A 218 18.69 -2.38 3.92
CA ASP A 218 19.98 -1.73 3.65
C ASP A 218 21.21 -2.59 3.99
N GLY A 219 21.09 -3.56 4.91
CA GLY A 219 22.14 -4.55 5.19
C GLY A 219 22.72 -4.55 6.61
N ARG A 220 22.28 -3.66 7.50
CA ARG A 220 22.64 -3.69 8.94
C ARG A 220 22.28 -5.01 9.64
N VAL A 221 21.20 -5.63 9.17
CA VAL A 221 20.91 -7.07 9.32
C VAL A 221 20.98 -7.67 7.91
N THR A 222 21.30 -8.96 7.77
CA THR A 222 21.35 -9.60 6.44
C THR A 222 20.06 -9.32 5.66
N ARG A 223 20.21 -8.89 4.40
CA ARG A 223 19.07 -8.44 3.55
C ARG A 223 17.97 -9.51 3.47
N VAL A 224 18.36 -10.79 3.50
CA VAL A 224 17.48 -11.95 3.51
C VAL A 224 16.64 -12.02 4.80
N THR A 225 17.25 -11.92 5.99
CA THR A 225 16.52 -11.99 7.26
C THR A 225 15.57 -10.80 7.43
N CYS A 226 16.03 -9.57 7.13
CA CYS A 226 15.19 -8.38 7.12
C CYS A 226 13.99 -8.53 6.17
N GLY A 227 14.22 -9.04 4.95
CA GLY A 227 13.14 -9.33 4.00
C GLY A 227 12.15 -10.36 4.54
N ASN A 228 12.64 -11.45 5.13
CA ASN A 228 11.83 -12.54 5.66
C ASN A 228 10.96 -12.11 6.86
N GLU A 229 11.51 -11.38 7.83
CA GLU A 229 10.77 -10.84 8.98
C GLU A 229 9.59 -9.96 8.52
N LEU A 230 9.86 -8.98 7.64
CA LEU A 230 8.84 -8.09 7.10
C LEU A 230 7.78 -8.85 6.28
N ASN A 231 8.21 -9.83 5.48
CA ASN A 231 7.33 -10.64 4.65
C ASN A 231 6.39 -11.53 5.50
N ARG A 232 6.89 -12.11 6.60
CA ARG A 232 6.09 -12.90 7.56
C ARG A 232 4.99 -12.04 8.19
N ILE A 233 5.30 -10.82 8.63
CA ILE A 233 4.31 -9.88 9.18
C ILE A 233 3.27 -9.47 8.12
N ARG A 234 3.69 -9.06 6.91
CA ARG A 234 2.77 -8.65 5.83
C ARG A 234 1.75 -9.73 5.48
N ARG A 235 2.20 -10.97 5.25
CA ARG A 235 1.30 -12.09 4.91
C ARG A 235 0.44 -12.50 6.10
N ARG A 236 1.07 -12.90 7.21
CA ARG A 236 0.35 -13.53 8.34
C ARG A 236 -0.56 -12.55 9.09
N CYS A 237 -0.20 -11.27 9.22
CA CYS A 237 -0.95 -10.30 10.02
C CYS A 237 -1.90 -9.39 9.23
N PHE A 238 -1.63 -9.17 7.93
CA PHE A 238 -2.41 -8.25 7.09
C PHE A 238 -3.01 -8.90 5.83
N ARG A 239 -2.77 -10.21 5.62
CA ARG A 239 -3.26 -10.98 4.45
C ARG A 239 -2.95 -10.31 3.11
N MET A 240 -1.74 -9.73 3.01
CA MET A 240 -1.19 -9.25 1.75
C MET A 240 -0.68 -10.45 0.92
N ASP A 241 -1.60 -11.29 0.45
CA ASP A 241 -1.31 -12.52 -0.28
C ASP A 241 -1.20 -12.26 -1.79
N GLY A 242 0.03 -12.00 -2.24
CA GLY A 242 0.30 -11.79 -3.67
C GLY A 242 1.73 -11.40 -3.99
N ILE A 243 2.64 -12.38 -3.97
CA ILE A 243 3.95 -12.51 -4.69
C ILE A 243 4.88 -13.36 -3.83
N GLY A 244 5.09 -14.61 -4.23
CA GLY A 244 6.04 -15.56 -3.62
C GLY A 244 5.63 -17.00 -3.95
N PRO A 245 6.57 -17.92 -4.18
CA PRO A 245 6.29 -19.22 -4.76
C PRO A 245 5.44 -20.09 -3.84
N SER A 246 4.48 -20.78 -4.46
CA SER A 246 3.57 -21.72 -3.82
C SER A 246 4.29 -22.99 -3.36
N SER A 247 4.53 -23.10 -2.05
CA SER A 247 4.70 -24.39 -1.39
C SER A 247 3.33 -24.88 -0.95
N GLY A 248 2.90 -26.05 -1.44
CA GLY A 248 1.51 -26.49 -1.36
C GLY A 248 1.02 -26.80 0.05
N GLY A 249 -0.17 -26.30 0.38
CA GLY A 249 -1.05 -26.84 1.41
C GLY A 249 -2.30 -27.42 0.71
N GLY A 250 -2.59 -28.70 0.94
CA GLY A 250 -3.66 -29.40 0.21
C GLY A 250 -5.05 -28.86 0.53
N GLN A 251 -5.84 -28.57 -0.50
CA GLN A 251 -7.27 -28.28 -0.34
C GLN A 251 -8.04 -29.59 -0.14
N PRO A 252 -9.05 -29.65 0.76
CA PRO A 252 -10.06 -30.70 0.70
C PRO A 252 -10.95 -30.47 -0.54
N SER A 253 -10.88 -31.41 -1.49
CA SER A 253 -11.65 -31.41 -2.73
C SER A 253 -13.15 -31.63 -2.48
N PHE A 254 -14.00 -30.67 -2.88
CA PHE A 254 -15.45 -30.77 -2.77
C PHE A 254 -16.11 -31.62 -3.89
N ASP A 255 -15.32 -32.17 -4.81
CA ASP A 255 -15.79 -32.94 -5.98
C ASP A 255 -16.60 -34.21 -5.63
N GLY A 256 -16.37 -34.79 -4.45
CA GLY A 256 -17.06 -36.00 -4.00
C GLY A 256 -18.58 -35.82 -3.77
N VAL A 257 -19.01 -34.61 -3.36
CA VAL A 257 -20.43 -34.35 -3.06
C VAL A 257 -21.26 -34.27 -4.35
N LEU A 258 -20.71 -33.64 -5.39
CA LEU A 258 -21.37 -33.52 -6.69
C LEU A 258 -21.45 -34.89 -7.40
N ALA A 259 -20.38 -35.69 -7.33
CA ALA A 259 -20.36 -37.05 -7.89
C ALA A 259 -21.40 -37.98 -7.23
N LEU A 260 -21.54 -37.93 -5.90
CA LEU A 260 -22.57 -38.69 -5.18
C LEU A 260 -23.99 -38.22 -5.54
N ALA A 261 -24.23 -36.91 -5.63
CA ALA A 261 -25.53 -36.37 -6.05
C ALA A 261 -25.92 -36.84 -7.47
N VAL A 262 -24.98 -36.76 -8.42
CA VAL A 262 -25.20 -37.24 -9.80
C VAL A 262 -25.47 -38.74 -9.84
N LEU A 263 -24.72 -39.57 -9.10
CA LEU A 263 -24.95 -41.02 -9.04
C LEU A 263 -26.31 -41.38 -8.43
N VAL A 264 -26.78 -40.64 -7.42
CA VAL A 264 -28.12 -40.82 -6.84
C VAL A 264 -29.20 -40.45 -7.85
N VAL A 265 -29.07 -39.31 -8.55
CA VAL A 265 -30.03 -38.89 -9.60
C VAL A 265 -30.07 -39.90 -10.75
N VAL A 266 -28.91 -40.34 -11.25
CA VAL A 266 -28.84 -41.36 -12.33
C VAL A 266 -29.46 -42.68 -11.89
N ARG A 267 -29.24 -43.14 -10.64
CA ARG A 267 -29.89 -44.34 -10.10
C ARG A 267 -31.41 -44.18 -9.90
N LEU A 268 -31.90 -42.98 -9.58
CA LEU A 268 -33.34 -42.72 -9.50
C LEU A 268 -33.98 -42.74 -10.91
N VAL A 269 -33.39 -42.06 -11.88
CA VAL A 269 -33.90 -41.98 -13.26
C VAL A 269 -33.88 -43.35 -13.96
N THR A 270 -32.79 -44.10 -13.84
CA THR A 270 -32.70 -45.46 -14.42
C THR A 270 -33.69 -46.43 -13.79
N ARG A 271 -34.03 -46.27 -12.52
CA ARG A 271 -35.03 -47.09 -11.82
C ARG A 271 -36.48 -46.70 -12.17
N TRP A 272 -36.71 -45.46 -12.63
CA TRP A 272 -37.98 -45.01 -13.19
C TRP A 272 -38.20 -45.48 -14.63
N CYS A 273 -37.14 -45.63 -15.44
CA CYS A 273 -37.24 -46.14 -16.82
C CYS A 273 -37.35 -47.68 -16.91
N ALA A 274 -37.55 -48.36 -15.78
CA ALA A 274 -37.61 -49.82 -15.67
C ALA A 274 -39.00 -50.35 -15.23
N TRP A 275 -40.02 -49.50 -15.36
CA TRP A 275 -41.45 -49.78 -15.16
C TRP A 275 -42.26 -49.12 -16.27
#